data_AF-A0A2T2P0H1-F1
#
_entry.id   AF-A0A2T2P0H1-F1
#
_cell.length_a   1.000
_cell.length_b   1.000
_cell.length_c   1.000
_cell.angle_alpha   90.00
_cell.angle_beta   90.00
_cell.angle_gamma   90.00
#
_symmetry.space_group_name_H-M   'P 1'
#
loop_
_entity.id
_entity.type
_entity.pdbx_description
1 polymer ?
#
loop_
_entity_poly.entity_id
_entity_poly.type
_entity_poly.pdbx_seq_one_letter_code
_entity_poly.pdbx_strand_id
1 'polypeptide(L)'
;MALLLALGSADQVPLKPTTAFSWVRRFASIGDSYSAGLGAGERIDWSCSRYAQSYPNILHTSLLGHNEERKHQFLACSGATSTEILEKQVSALDDGIDLLTVSAGGNDIGLTPILSDCIYQFYMAGEDQCEKSMEAARKNIADDTQLYKNMTKLIQAAMPKMNQTNSIIYVTGYAGFFGVDDDLCDHISWAVWKDIESTRQYLKLEMRKALNDMVRSVNDVLRRATENAGHNVRFIDYDSHIQMMQGRYCESGVEEPAPNRRGLSFYEWNTVDSGENSTELQDRTGGDVPRGSFESGIAERINKTLQEHPDWEFDPDKGFVNKSEAVGAEGLVDDTIHWLLPDSWKRVFHMRPEGHELVARLLLDDLLAKGPGAAWTSETMEL
;
A
#
# COMPACT_ATOMS: atom_id res chain seq x y z
N MET A 1 11.84 8.50 -75.51
CA MET A 1 12.23 9.49 -74.48
C MET A 1 11.61 9.01 -73.17
N ALA A 2 12.32 8.13 -72.45
CA ALA A 2 11.85 7.54 -71.20
C ALA A 2 12.62 8.20 -70.06
N LEU A 3 11.90 8.94 -69.22
CA LEU A 3 12.44 9.68 -68.08
C LEU A 3 12.52 8.71 -66.88
N LEU A 4 13.74 8.33 -66.46
CA LEU A 4 13.93 7.63 -65.19
C LEU A 4 13.76 8.62 -64.04
N LEU A 5 12.75 8.41 -63.21
CA LEU A 5 12.58 9.08 -61.92
C LEU A 5 13.44 8.35 -60.89
N ALA A 6 14.47 9.01 -60.38
CA ALA A 6 15.23 8.55 -59.22
C ALA A 6 14.39 8.79 -57.96
N LEU A 7 14.00 7.71 -57.28
CA LEU A 7 13.41 7.78 -55.94
C LEU A 7 14.53 8.06 -54.94
N GLY A 8 14.54 9.27 -54.39
CA GLY A 8 15.44 9.64 -53.29
C GLY A 8 15.07 8.89 -52.01
N SER A 9 16.07 8.31 -51.36
CA SER A 9 15.97 7.70 -50.04
C SER A 9 15.50 8.76 -49.04
N ALA A 10 14.35 8.54 -48.39
CA ALA A 10 13.94 9.36 -47.26
C ALA A 10 14.89 9.10 -46.08
N ASP A 11 15.67 10.11 -45.70
CA ASP A 11 16.40 10.12 -44.44
C ASP A 11 15.39 9.96 -43.30
N GLN A 12 15.40 8.79 -42.66
CA GLN A 12 14.70 8.56 -41.41
C GLN A 12 15.42 9.38 -40.34
N VAL A 13 14.92 10.59 -40.05
CA VAL A 13 15.35 11.34 -38.87
C VAL A 13 15.03 10.46 -37.66
N PRO A 14 16.03 10.05 -36.85
CA PRO A 14 15.75 9.31 -35.63
C PRO A 14 14.88 10.20 -34.75
N LEU A 15 13.63 9.78 -34.49
CA LEU A 15 12.82 10.39 -33.45
C LEU A 15 13.61 10.23 -32.14
N LYS A 16 14.25 11.30 -31.68
CA LYS A 16 14.78 11.33 -30.31
C LYS A 16 13.58 11.07 -29.40
N PRO A 17 13.64 10.08 -28.49
CA PRO A 17 12.63 9.94 -27.46
C PRO A 17 12.52 11.30 -26.77
N THR A 18 11.36 11.95 -26.87
CA THR A 18 11.08 13.13 -26.08
C THR A 18 11.13 12.68 -24.62
N THR A 19 12.15 13.12 -23.89
CA THR A 19 12.27 12.84 -22.47
C THR A 19 11.11 13.57 -21.76
N ALA A 20 10.00 12.87 -21.56
CA ALA A 20 8.95 13.33 -20.67
C ALA A 20 9.59 13.61 -19.29
N PHE A 21 9.23 14.72 -18.65
CA PHE A 21 9.73 15.10 -17.32
C PHE A 21 11.27 15.11 -17.17
N SER A 22 11.99 15.67 -18.15
CA SER A 22 13.46 15.85 -18.08
C SER A 22 13.93 16.69 -16.90
N TRP A 23 13.04 17.50 -16.32
CA TRP A 23 13.29 18.27 -15.11
C TRP A 23 13.37 17.40 -13.84
N VAL A 24 12.78 16.20 -13.84
CA VAL A 24 12.87 15.24 -12.72
C VAL A 24 14.18 14.46 -12.84
N ARG A 25 15.22 14.96 -12.17
CA ARG A 25 16.53 14.30 -12.08
C ARG A 25 16.73 13.60 -10.74
N ARG A 26 16.18 14.16 -9.66
CA ARG A 26 16.19 13.57 -8.32
C ARG A 26 14.77 13.24 -7.90
N PHE A 27 14.45 11.95 -7.94
CA PHE A 27 13.17 11.42 -7.47
C PHE A 27 13.41 10.69 -6.15
N ALA A 28 12.57 10.91 -5.15
CA ALA A 28 12.60 10.16 -3.91
C ALA A 28 11.20 9.62 -3.55
N SER A 29 11.17 8.49 -2.85
CA SER A 29 9.93 7.87 -2.40
C SER A 29 10.09 7.40 -0.97
N ILE A 30 9.34 8.02 -0.07
CA ILE A 30 9.27 7.66 1.35
C ILE A 30 7.89 7.09 1.64
N GLY A 31 7.73 6.47 2.80
CA GLY A 31 6.44 6.04 3.28
C GLY A 31 6.44 4.68 3.94
N ASP A 32 5.22 4.14 4.03
CA ASP A 32 4.91 2.84 4.59
C ASP A 32 4.85 1.74 3.52
N SER A 33 4.14 0.65 3.86
CA SER A 33 3.97 -0.54 3.02
C SER A 33 3.27 -0.28 1.68
N TYR A 34 2.44 0.77 1.59
CA TYR A 34 1.77 1.15 0.34
C TYR A 34 2.72 1.84 -0.64
N SER A 35 3.71 2.59 -0.15
CA SER A 35 4.82 3.08 -0.97
C SER A 35 5.81 1.96 -1.29
N ALA A 36 6.10 1.06 -0.35
CA ALA A 36 7.00 -0.08 -0.59
C ALA A 36 6.40 -1.09 -1.60
N GLY A 37 5.08 -1.14 -1.68
CA GLY A 37 4.30 -2.02 -2.56
C GLY A 37 4.34 -3.47 -2.12
N LEU A 38 4.11 -3.71 -0.83
CA LEU A 38 4.19 -5.04 -0.23
C LEU A 38 3.45 -6.10 -1.06
N GLY A 39 4.20 -7.02 -1.64
CA GLY A 39 3.69 -8.16 -2.43
C GLY A 39 3.57 -7.89 -3.92
N ALA A 40 3.69 -6.65 -4.40
CA ALA A 40 3.46 -6.28 -5.81
C ALA A 40 4.64 -6.66 -6.73
N GLY A 41 4.63 -7.90 -7.23
CA GLY A 41 5.63 -8.41 -8.17
C GLY A 41 6.92 -8.87 -7.47
N GLU A 42 8.06 -8.72 -8.14
CA GLU A 42 9.34 -9.16 -7.57
C GLU A 42 9.79 -8.25 -6.41
N ARG A 43 10.23 -8.86 -5.31
CA ARG A 43 10.82 -8.12 -4.19
C ARG A 43 12.23 -7.65 -4.55
N ILE A 44 12.46 -6.34 -4.53
CA ILE A 44 13.73 -5.69 -4.88
C ILE A 44 14.54 -5.24 -3.67
N ASP A 45 13.91 -5.18 -2.49
CA ASP A 45 14.59 -4.99 -1.21
C ASP A 45 13.95 -5.84 -0.11
N TRP A 46 14.79 -6.60 0.58
CA TRP A 46 14.38 -7.44 1.69
C TRP A 46 14.19 -6.66 2.98
N SER A 47 15.04 -5.68 3.27
CA SER A 47 15.02 -4.99 4.57
C SER A 47 13.74 -4.19 4.86
N CYS A 48 13.22 -3.50 3.86
CA CYS A 48 12.04 -2.63 3.95
C CYS A 48 10.86 -3.15 3.12
N SER A 49 10.99 -4.36 2.57
CA SER A 49 9.97 -5.03 1.76
C SER A 49 9.51 -4.19 0.57
N ARG A 50 10.45 -3.69 -0.24
CA ARG A 50 10.13 -2.92 -1.47
C ARG A 50 10.02 -3.85 -2.67
N TYR A 51 9.05 -3.57 -3.54
CA TYR A 51 8.73 -4.43 -4.68
C TYR A 51 8.74 -3.68 -6.02
N ALA A 52 8.99 -4.43 -7.09
CA ALA A 52 9.18 -3.93 -8.45
C ALA A 52 7.91 -3.31 -9.06
N GLN A 53 6.72 -3.77 -8.68
CA GLN A 53 5.45 -3.20 -9.15
C GLN A 53 4.79 -2.27 -8.12
N SER A 54 5.58 -1.72 -7.21
CA SER A 54 5.14 -0.61 -6.36
C SER A 54 4.92 0.65 -7.20
N TYR A 55 3.94 1.48 -6.82
CA TYR A 55 3.60 2.70 -7.58
C TYR A 55 4.80 3.64 -7.78
N PRO A 56 5.74 3.82 -6.82
CA PRO A 56 6.88 4.68 -7.06
C PRO A 56 7.88 4.05 -8.04
N ASN A 57 8.08 2.73 -8.00
CA ASN A 57 8.97 2.06 -8.94
C ASN A 57 8.38 2.03 -10.36
N ILE A 58 7.07 1.82 -10.51
CA ILE A 58 6.36 1.95 -11.80
C ILE A 58 6.53 3.36 -12.35
N LEU A 59 6.30 4.38 -11.51
CA LEU A 59 6.47 5.77 -11.89
C LEU A 59 7.90 6.05 -12.38
N HIS A 60 8.92 5.59 -11.64
CA HIS A 60 10.33 5.79 -11.99
C HIS A 60 10.73 5.10 -13.29
N THR A 61 10.39 3.82 -13.43
CA THR A 61 10.93 2.93 -14.48
C THR A 61 10.15 2.99 -15.77
N SER A 62 8.86 3.34 -15.71
CA SER A 62 7.94 3.21 -16.85
C SER A 62 7.27 4.53 -17.25
N LEU A 63 6.81 5.33 -16.29
CA LEU A 63 5.90 6.44 -16.59
C LEU A 63 6.58 7.81 -16.71
N LEU A 64 7.67 8.06 -15.99
CA LEU A 64 8.40 9.33 -16.09
C LEU A 64 9.29 9.43 -17.34
N GLY A 65 9.23 8.46 -18.26
CA GLY A 65 10.06 8.42 -19.47
C GLY A 65 11.54 8.12 -19.18
N HIS A 66 12.32 7.92 -20.24
CA HIS A 66 13.74 7.59 -20.12
C HIS A 66 14.58 8.84 -19.80
N ASN A 67 15.41 8.77 -18.76
CA ASN A 67 16.40 9.78 -18.40
C ASN A 67 17.57 9.11 -17.68
N GLU A 68 18.72 8.95 -18.35
CA GLU A 68 19.91 8.30 -17.80
C GLU A 68 20.50 9.01 -16.57
N GLU A 69 20.20 10.31 -16.40
CA GLU A 69 20.66 11.09 -15.24
C GLU A 69 19.71 10.99 -14.04
N ARG A 70 18.51 10.41 -14.21
CA ARG A 70 17.52 10.34 -13.13
C ARG A 70 17.95 9.32 -12.08
N LYS A 71 18.04 9.78 -10.84
CA LYS A 71 18.27 8.94 -9.66
C LYS A 71 17.00 8.83 -8.86
N HIS A 72 16.59 7.60 -8.55
CA HIS A 72 15.50 7.31 -7.63
C HIS A 72 16.05 6.86 -6.27
N GLN A 73 15.78 7.66 -5.24
CA GLN A 73 16.04 7.32 -3.85
C GLN A 73 14.78 6.70 -3.25
N PHE A 74 14.69 5.38 -3.30
CA PHE A 74 13.55 4.66 -2.73
C PHE A 74 13.86 4.35 -1.26
N LEU A 75 13.12 4.92 -0.31
CA LEU A 75 13.32 4.76 1.15
C LEU A 75 12.10 4.25 1.90
N ALA A 76 10.96 4.06 1.23
CA ALA A 76 9.75 3.54 1.85
C ALA A 76 10.01 2.19 2.54
N CYS A 77 9.33 1.99 3.66
CA CYS A 77 9.57 0.84 4.51
C CYS A 77 8.27 0.34 5.12
N SER A 78 8.01 -0.96 4.99
CA SER A 78 6.80 -1.56 5.51
C SER A 78 6.64 -1.34 7.02
N GLY A 79 5.40 -1.07 7.43
CA GLY A 79 5.05 -0.81 8.82
C GLY A 79 5.50 0.54 9.40
N ALA A 80 6.18 1.40 8.63
CA ALA A 80 6.64 2.68 9.15
C ALA A 80 5.44 3.60 9.52
N THR A 81 5.51 4.22 10.70
CA THR A 81 4.60 5.31 11.08
C THR A 81 5.09 6.66 10.53
N SER A 82 4.24 7.68 10.48
CA SER A 82 4.66 9.03 10.05
C SER A 82 5.79 9.62 10.91
N THR A 83 5.87 9.25 12.19
CA THR A 83 6.97 9.66 13.08
C THR A 83 8.28 8.96 12.70
N GLU A 84 8.24 7.67 12.40
CA GLU A 84 9.43 6.95 11.95
C GLU A 84 9.89 7.36 10.55
N ILE A 85 8.94 7.68 9.66
CA ILE A 85 9.26 8.24 8.33
C ILE A 85 9.99 9.57 8.52
N LEU A 86 9.51 10.45 9.40
CA LEU A 86 10.19 11.70 9.75
C LEU A 86 11.60 11.46 10.31
N GLU A 87 11.76 10.54 11.26
CA GLU A 87 13.03 10.30 11.95
C GLU A 87 14.07 9.58 11.09
N LYS A 88 13.65 8.57 10.31
CA LYS A 88 14.55 7.64 9.61
C LYS A 88 14.63 7.91 8.10
N GLN A 89 13.52 8.24 7.47
CA GLN A 89 13.47 8.37 6.00
C GLN A 89 13.71 9.81 5.54
N VAL A 90 13.04 10.80 6.15
CA VAL A 90 13.24 12.22 5.83
C VAL A 90 14.66 12.68 6.18
N SER A 91 15.22 12.19 7.28
CA SER A 91 16.61 12.47 7.65
C SER A 91 17.64 11.90 6.66
N ALA A 92 17.30 10.79 6.00
CA ALA A 92 18.12 10.13 4.98
C ALA A 92 17.91 10.69 3.57
N LEU A 93 16.94 11.60 3.36
CA LEU A 93 16.71 12.22 2.06
C LEU A 93 17.92 13.04 1.60
N ASP A 94 18.31 12.80 0.35
CA ASP A 94 19.21 13.68 -0.38
C ASP A 94 18.60 15.08 -0.51
N ASP A 95 19.45 16.09 -0.70
CA ASP A 95 18.97 17.45 -1.00
C ASP A 95 18.71 17.64 -2.50
N GLY A 96 17.90 18.64 -2.83
CA GLY A 96 17.58 19.04 -4.20
C GLY A 96 16.60 18.10 -4.90
N ILE A 97 15.69 17.46 -4.17
CA ILE A 97 14.71 16.53 -4.72
C ILE A 97 13.72 17.28 -5.62
N ASP A 98 13.52 16.81 -6.84
CA ASP A 98 12.58 17.38 -7.80
C ASP A 98 11.17 16.78 -7.60
N LEU A 99 11.09 15.50 -7.27
CA LEU A 99 9.83 14.80 -7.04
C LEU A 99 9.92 13.94 -5.79
N LEU A 100 8.94 14.06 -4.88
CA LEU A 100 8.84 13.22 -3.69
C LEU A 100 7.46 12.57 -3.63
N THR A 101 7.40 11.25 -3.41
CA THR A 101 6.13 10.55 -3.11
C THR A 101 6.13 10.05 -1.67
N VAL A 102 4.97 10.13 -1.02
CA VAL A 102 4.76 9.79 0.40
C VAL A 102 3.46 9.00 0.54
N SER A 103 3.49 7.84 1.20
CA SER A 103 2.31 7.25 1.85
C SER A 103 2.60 7.11 3.35
N ALA A 104 1.65 7.49 4.19
CA ALA A 104 1.77 7.38 5.64
C ALA A 104 0.38 7.45 6.28
N GLY A 105 0.27 7.05 7.54
CA GLY A 105 -0.92 7.29 8.36
C GLY A 105 -1.72 6.05 8.75
N GLY A 106 -1.71 4.99 7.94
CA GLY A 106 -2.42 3.75 8.29
C GLY A 106 -1.89 3.12 9.59
N ASN A 107 -0.56 3.11 9.75
CA ASN A 107 0.10 2.59 10.95
C ASN A 107 -0.10 3.53 12.16
N ASP A 108 -0.16 4.84 11.94
CA ASP A 108 -0.33 5.85 12.99
C ASP A 108 -1.67 5.73 13.73
N ILE A 109 -2.73 5.32 13.02
CA ILE A 109 -4.08 5.21 13.59
C ILE A 109 -4.35 3.86 14.25
N GLY A 110 -3.43 2.90 14.14
CA GLY A 110 -3.59 1.56 14.72
C GLY A 110 -4.43 0.62 13.86
N LEU A 111 -4.16 0.53 12.55
CA LEU A 111 -4.84 -0.41 11.66
C LEU A 111 -4.64 -1.89 12.08
N THR A 112 -3.47 -2.25 12.62
CA THR A 112 -3.18 -3.63 13.05
C THR A 112 -4.17 -4.17 14.09
N PRO A 113 -4.49 -3.44 15.18
CA PRO A 113 -5.59 -3.81 16.07
C PRO A 113 -6.93 -4.04 15.39
N ILE A 114 -7.33 -3.18 14.45
CA ILE A 114 -8.61 -3.34 13.74
C ILE A 114 -8.60 -4.62 12.89
N LEU A 115 -7.56 -4.86 12.09
CA LEU A 115 -7.50 -6.07 11.27
C LEU A 115 -7.42 -7.33 12.13
N SER A 116 -6.68 -7.28 13.22
CA SER A 116 -6.65 -8.38 14.18
C SER A 116 -8.00 -8.62 14.84
N ASP A 117 -8.71 -7.59 15.29
CA ASP A 117 -9.86 -7.78 16.17
C ASP A 117 -11.17 -7.90 15.39
N CYS A 118 -11.26 -7.27 14.20
CA CYS A 118 -12.46 -7.22 13.38
C CYS A 118 -12.44 -8.15 12.16
N ILE A 119 -11.26 -8.46 11.59
CA ILE A 119 -11.17 -9.19 10.31
C ILE A 119 -10.65 -10.61 10.54
N TYR A 120 -9.44 -10.73 11.06
CA TYR A 120 -8.73 -12.01 11.17
C TYR A 120 -8.96 -12.72 12.49
N GLN A 121 -9.30 -11.96 13.54
CA GLN A 121 -9.49 -12.47 14.90
C GLN A 121 -8.29 -13.27 15.42
N PHE A 122 -7.04 -12.86 15.13
CA PHE A 122 -5.82 -13.62 15.50
C PHE A 122 -5.73 -14.02 16.98
N TYR A 123 -6.44 -13.32 17.87
CA TYR A 123 -6.52 -13.57 19.31
C TYR A 123 -7.94 -13.91 19.79
N MET A 124 -8.77 -14.56 18.96
CA MET A 124 -10.18 -14.90 19.27
C MET A 124 -10.99 -13.71 19.83
N ALA A 125 -10.67 -12.50 19.35
CA ALA A 125 -11.28 -11.27 19.83
C ALA A 125 -12.78 -11.29 19.52
N GLY A 126 -13.64 -11.06 20.52
CA GLY A 126 -15.08 -10.94 20.30
C GLY A 126 -15.48 -9.58 19.70
N GLU A 127 -16.77 -9.43 19.35
CA GLU A 127 -17.36 -8.19 18.80
C GLU A 127 -16.99 -6.94 19.65
N ASP A 128 -16.98 -7.06 20.98
CA ASP A 128 -16.61 -5.98 21.91
C ASP A 128 -15.19 -5.45 21.73
N GLN A 129 -14.24 -6.29 21.29
CA GLN A 129 -12.85 -5.91 21.08
C GLN A 129 -12.69 -5.22 19.73
N CYS A 130 -13.40 -5.69 18.70
CA CYS A 130 -13.46 -5.00 17.42
C CYS A 130 -13.95 -3.56 17.61
N GLU A 131 -15.10 -3.36 18.28
CA GLU A 131 -15.64 -2.00 18.48
C GLU A 131 -14.70 -1.09 19.29
N LYS A 132 -14.01 -1.63 20.31
CA LYS A 132 -12.99 -0.87 21.05
C LYS A 132 -11.83 -0.43 20.16
N SER A 133 -11.34 -1.31 19.29
CA SER A 133 -10.26 -1.01 18.36
C SER A 133 -10.69 0.03 17.31
N MET A 134 -11.92 -0.08 16.81
CA MET A 134 -12.53 0.90 15.90
C MET A 134 -12.67 2.27 16.58
N GLU A 135 -13.19 2.33 17.81
CA GLU A 135 -13.35 3.59 18.54
C GLU A 135 -12.01 4.25 18.88
N ALA A 136 -11.01 3.47 19.27
CA ALA A 136 -9.65 3.98 19.48
C ALA A 136 -9.08 4.62 18.22
N ALA A 137 -9.24 3.98 17.06
CA ALA A 137 -8.81 4.52 15.78
C ALA A 137 -9.57 5.80 15.40
N ARG A 138 -10.90 5.82 15.54
CA ARG A 138 -11.72 7.03 15.30
C ARG A 138 -11.25 8.20 16.16
N LYS A 139 -10.97 7.95 17.45
CA LYS A 139 -10.44 8.97 18.36
C LYS A 139 -9.07 9.48 17.91
N ASN A 140 -8.16 8.60 17.50
CA ASN A 140 -6.84 8.98 17.00
C ASN A 140 -6.91 9.79 15.70
N ILE A 141 -7.85 9.46 14.80
CA ILE A 141 -8.09 10.20 13.56
C ILE A 141 -8.65 11.60 13.86
N ALA A 142 -9.60 11.70 14.79
CA ALA A 142 -10.26 12.96 15.15
C ALA A 142 -9.37 13.91 15.99
N ASP A 143 -8.34 13.40 16.65
CA ASP A 143 -7.38 14.19 17.40
C ASP A 143 -6.30 14.77 16.49
N ASP A 144 -6.43 16.05 16.13
CA ASP A 144 -5.47 16.77 15.29
C ASP A 144 -4.04 16.81 15.89
N THR A 145 -3.86 16.48 17.18
CA THR A 145 -2.52 16.36 17.79
C THR A 145 -1.80 15.05 17.44
N GLN A 146 -2.48 14.12 16.77
CA GLN A 146 -1.95 12.84 16.29
C GLN A 146 -1.58 12.92 14.80
N LEU A 147 -2.34 12.26 13.92
CA LEU A 147 -2.02 12.06 12.51
C LEU A 147 -1.82 13.40 11.78
N TYR A 148 -2.71 14.37 11.96
CA TYR A 148 -2.60 15.67 11.31
C TYR A 148 -1.30 16.39 11.67
N LYS A 149 -0.96 16.46 12.96
CA LYS A 149 0.29 17.06 13.44
C LYS A 149 1.51 16.32 12.91
N ASN A 150 1.52 14.99 12.93
CA ASN A 150 2.68 14.22 12.50
C ASN A 150 2.91 14.35 10.99
N MET A 151 1.84 14.28 10.19
CA MET A 151 1.93 14.52 8.74
C MET A 151 2.39 15.94 8.42
N THR A 152 1.88 16.94 9.14
CA THR A 152 2.34 18.33 8.98
C THR A 152 3.84 18.45 9.25
N LYS A 153 4.34 17.86 10.34
CA LYS A 153 5.77 17.86 10.66
C LYS A 153 6.61 17.15 9.61
N LEU A 154 6.16 15.99 9.15
CA LEU A 154 6.82 15.22 8.10
C LEU A 154 6.97 16.06 6.83
N ILE A 155 5.87 16.64 6.34
CA ILE A 155 5.88 17.48 5.13
C ILE A 155 6.81 18.69 5.33
N GLN A 156 6.69 19.40 6.45
CA GLN A 156 7.52 20.56 6.77
C GLN A 156 9.02 20.22 6.82
N ALA A 157 9.39 19.04 7.34
CA ALA A 157 10.77 18.60 7.38
C ALA A 157 11.30 18.14 6.02
N ALA A 158 10.43 17.67 5.13
CA ALA A 158 10.79 17.32 3.76
C ALA A 158 10.97 18.56 2.85
N MET A 159 10.23 19.65 3.07
CA MET A 159 10.30 20.85 2.21
C MET A 159 11.72 21.42 2.01
N PRO A 160 12.59 21.55 3.05
CA PRO A 160 13.97 21.98 2.86
C PRO A 160 14.84 21.05 2.00
N LYS A 161 14.47 19.77 1.87
CA LYS A 161 15.16 18.77 1.04
C LYS A 161 14.80 18.91 -0.44
N MET A 162 13.70 19.58 -0.76
CA MET A 162 13.23 19.74 -2.12
C MET A 162 14.04 20.80 -2.89
N ASN A 163 14.06 20.67 -4.21
CA ASN A 163 14.53 21.69 -5.12
C ASN A 163 13.63 22.93 -5.00
N GLN A 164 14.25 24.09 -4.77
CA GLN A 164 13.54 25.34 -4.45
C GLN A 164 12.92 26.03 -5.68
N THR A 165 13.28 25.62 -6.90
CA THR A 165 12.75 26.22 -8.14
C THR A 165 11.58 25.41 -8.69
N ASN A 166 11.78 24.11 -8.89
CA ASN A 166 10.81 23.22 -9.51
C ASN A 166 10.78 21.91 -8.73
N SER A 167 9.81 21.76 -7.82
CA SER A 167 9.61 20.50 -7.12
C SER A 167 8.15 20.25 -6.75
N ILE A 168 7.79 18.97 -6.60
CA ILE A 168 6.47 18.54 -6.18
C ILE A 168 6.61 17.44 -5.11
N ILE A 169 5.79 17.52 -4.07
CA ILE A 169 5.56 16.45 -3.11
C ILE A 169 4.15 15.90 -3.33
N TYR A 170 4.04 14.61 -3.59
CA TYR A 170 2.76 13.88 -3.60
C TYR A 170 2.59 13.10 -2.31
N VAL A 171 1.45 13.28 -1.67
CA VAL A 171 0.97 12.39 -0.60
C VAL A 171 -0.18 11.57 -1.16
N THR A 172 -0.06 10.26 -1.14
CA THR A 172 -1.13 9.37 -1.61
C THR A 172 -2.10 9.03 -0.47
N GLY A 173 -3.39 8.96 -0.77
CA GLY A 173 -4.40 8.46 0.15
C GLY A 173 -4.43 6.94 0.26
N TYR A 174 -5.56 6.44 0.75
CA TYR A 174 -5.95 5.04 0.79
C TYR A 174 -7.30 4.86 0.09
N ALA A 175 -7.68 3.63 -0.22
CA ALA A 175 -9.02 3.32 -0.72
C ALA A 175 -9.76 2.40 0.26
N GLY A 176 -11.08 2.54 0.34
CA GLY A 176 -11.94 1.67 1.12
C GLY A 176 -11.79 0.23 0.65
N PHE A 177 -11.73 -0.70 1.61
CA PHE A 177 -11.44 -2.10 1.32
C PHE A 177 -12.65 -2.93 0.92
N PHE A 178 -13.86 -2.44 1.18
CA PHE A 178 -15.08 -3.23 1.03
C PHE A 178 -16.11 -2.55 0.11
N GLY A 179 -16.75 -3.32 -0.76
CA GLY A 179 -18.04 -2.96 -1.35
C GLY A 179 -19.08 -2.84 -0.24
N VAL A 180 -20.04 -1.93 -0.43
CA VAL A 180 -21.08 -1.60 0.57
C VAL A 180 -22.46 -1.41 -0.08
N ASP A 181 -22.62 -1.94 -1.28
CA ASP A 181 -23.84 -1.76 -2.09
C ASP A 181 -24.94 -2.75 -1.69
N ASP A 182 -24.57 -3.90 -1.12
CA ASP A 182 -25.49 -4.94 -0.65
C ASP A 182 -24.96 -5.70 0.58
N ASP A 183 -25.75 -6.66 1.09
CA ASP A 183 -25.50 -7.52 2.24
C ASP A 183 -24.94 -8.90 1.87
N LEU A 184 -24.50 -9.11 0.62
CA LEU A 184 -24.04 -10.42 0.13
C LEU A 184 -22.93 -10.99 1.02
N CYS A 185 -22.05 -10.12 1.54
CA CYS A 185 -20.94 -10.52 2.41
C CYS A 185 -21.28 -10.72 3.89
N ASP A 186 -22.53 -10.58 4.31
CA ASP A 186 -22.88 -10.60 5.74
C ASP A 186 -22.68 -11.97 6.41
N HIS A 187 -22.50 -13.02 5.61
CA HIS A 187 -22.18 -14.38 6.05
C HIS A 187 -20.70 -14.75 5.87
N ILE A 188 -19.88 -13.85 5.32
CA ILE A 188 -18.46 -14.08 5.09
C ILE A 188 -17.67 -13.71 6.33
N SER A 189 -16.73 -14.59 6.72
CA SER A 189 -15.80 -14.34 7.82
C SER A 189 -14.39 -14.68 7.35
N TRP A 190 -13.45 -13.81 7.72
CA TRP A 190 -12.02 -14.00 7.47
C TRP A 190 -11.27 -14.41 8.74
N ALA A 191 -12.02 -14.79 9.79
CA ALA A 191 -11.47 -15.27 11.04
C ALA A 191 -10.59 -16.50 10.80
N VAL A 192 -9.39 -16.48 11.37
CA VAL A 192 -8.45 -17.62 11.28
C VAL A 192 -8.93 -18.82 12.12
N TRP A 193 -9.91 -18.61 13.00
CA TRP A 193 -10.53 -19.62 13.85
C TRP A 193 -11.78 -20.22 13.19
N LYS A 194 -11.56 -20.92 12.08
CA LYS A 194 -12.64 -21.40 11.20
C LYS A 194 -13.60 -22.37 11.85
N ASP A 195 -13.31 -22.95 13.02
CA ASP A 195 -14.15 -23.93 13.70
C ASP A 195 -14.82 -23.42 14.99
N ILE A 196 -14.52 -22.20 15.45
CA ILE A 196 -15.04 -21.65 16.71
C ILE A 196 -16.15 -20.63 16.42
N GLU A 197 -17.37 -21.12 16.22
CA GLU A 197 -18.51 -20.32 15.74
C GLU A 197 -18.92 -19.18 16.70
N SER A 198 -18.85 -19.40 18.01
CA SER A 198 -19.28 -18.43 19.03
C SER A 198 -18.48 -17.13 19.07
N THR A 199 -17.32 -17.10 18.41
CA THR A 199 -16.45 -15.93 18.36
C THR A 199 -16.31 -15.34 16.97
N ARG A 200 -16.96 -15.89 15.91
CA ARG A 200 -16.73 -15.43 14.53
C ARG A 200 -17.31 -14.05 14.28
N GLN A 201 -16.44 -13.13 13.87
CA GLN A 201 -16.83 -11.84 13.30
C GLN A 201 -17.13 -12.02 11.81
N TYR A 202 -18.28 -11.50 11.39
CA TYR A 202 -18.69 -11.51 9.99
C TYR A 202 -18.53 -10.13 9.36
N LEU A 203 -18.26 -10.10 8.05
CA LEU A 203 -18.13 -8.90 7.22
C LEU A 203 -19.50 -8.26 6.92
N LYS A 204 -20.29 -8.03 7.99
CA LYS A 204 -21.61 -7.39 7.94
C LYS A 204 -21.50 -6.02 7.28
N LEU A 205 -22.53 -5.64 6.52
CA LEU A 205 -22.61 -4.38 5.79
C LEU A 205 -22.26 -3.16 6.65
N GLU A 206 -22.78 -3.10 7.88
CA GLU A 206 -22.52 -1.99 8.80
C GLU A 206 -21.05 -1.92 9.22
N MET A 207 -20.38 -3.06 9.43
CA MET A 207 -18.94 -3.09 9.73
C MET A 207 -18.12 -2.65 8.52
N ARG A 208 -18.47 -3.13 7.31
CA ARG A 208 -17.82 -2.71 6.05
C ARG A 208 -17.92 -1.20 5.82
N LYS A 209 -19.11 -0.62 6.04
CA LYS A 209 -19.32 0.84 5.99
C LYS A 209 -18.44 1.57 6.98
N ALA A 210 -18.45 1.15 8.25
CA ALA A 210 -17.66 1.77 9.31
C ALA A 210 -16.15 1.74 9.03
N LEU A 211 -15.63 0.63 8.48
CA LEU A 211 -14.24 0.50 8.07
C LEU A 211 -13.88 1.47 6.94
N ASN A 212 -14.73 1.56 5.92
CA ASN A 212 -14.53 2.49 4.81
C ASN A 212 -14.64 3.96 5.24
N ASP A 213 -15.53 4.29 6.19
CA ASP A 213 -15.65 5.64 6.74
C ASP A 213 -14.37 6.07 7.47
N MET A 214 -13.70 5.15 8.16
CA MET A 214 -12.40 5.44 8.77
C MET A 214 -11.33 5.72 7.72
N VAL A 215 -11.29 4.95 6.62
CA VAL A 215 -10.36 5.22 5.51
C VAL A 215 -10.59 6.61 4.92
N ARG A 216 -11.84 6.99 4.67
CA ARG A 216 -12.18 8.35 4.20
C ARG A 216 -11.76 9.42 5.21
N SER A 217 -11.96 9.18 6.50
CA SER A 217 -11.55 10.12 7.55
C SER A 217 -10.03 10.31 7.60
N VAL A 218 -9.25 9.25 7.38
CA VAL A 218 -7.79 9.35 7.21
C VAL A 218 -7.44 10.19 5.98
N ASN A 219 -8.06 9.91 4.84
CA ASN A 219 -7.85 10.68 3.61
C ASN A 219 -8.16 12.17 3.79
N ASP A 220 -9.21 12.52 4.54
CA ASP A 220 -9.53 13.91 4.86
C ASP A 220 -8.44 14.58 5.69
N VAL A 221 -7.87 13.88 6.68
CA VAL A 221 -6.70 14.38 7.44
C VAL A 221 -5.50 14.61 6.52
N LEU A 222 -5.18 13.65 5.66
CA LEU A 222 -4.05 13.73 4.73
C LEU A 222 -4.25 14.89 3.75
N ARG A 223 -5.44 15.02 3.16
CA ARG A 223 -5.81 16.12 2.26
C ARG A 223 -5.62 17.47 2.94
N ARG A 224 -6.20 17.67 4.13
CA ARG A 224 -6.02 18.92 4.91
C ARG A 224 -4.55 19.24 5.15
N ALA A 225 -3.74 18.25 5.54
CA ALA A 225 -2.31 18.46 5.80
C ALA A 225 -1.56 18.91 4.54
N THR A 226 -1.87 18.33 3.37
CA THR A 226 -1.26 18.74 2.10
C THR A 226 -1.70 20.13 1.64
N GLU A 227 -3.00 20.43 1.69
CA GLU A 227 -3.55 21.71 1.27
C GLU A 227 -2.96 22.87 2.09
N ASN A 228 -2.79 22.65 3.40
CA ASN A 228 -2.18 23.64 4.30
C ASN A 228 -0.65 23.80 4.09
N ALA A 229 0.03 22.80 3.52
CA ALA A 229 1.47 22.90 3.24
C ALA A 229 1.79 23.73 1.99
N GLY A 230 0.82 23.92 1.09
CA GLY A 230 0.92 24.77 -0.09
C GLY A 230 0.85 24.02 -1.41
N HIS A 231 0.75 24.78 -2.51
CA HIS A 231 0.40 24.27 -3.85
C HIS A 231 1.35 23.23 -4.48
N ASN A 232 2.59 23.14 -3.99
CA ASN A 232 3.58 22.15 -4.43
C ASN A 232 3.49 20.84 -3.64
N VAL A 233 2.65 20.77 -2.61
CA VAL A 233 2.30 19.54 -1.89
C VAL A 233 0.88 19.15 -2.27
N ARG A 234 0.70 17.96 -2.82
CA ARG A 234 -0.56 17.56 -3.45
C ARG A 234 -1.01 16.21 -2.95
N PHE A 235 -2.30 16.12 -2.61
CA PHE A 235 -2.94 14.86 -2.26
C PHE A 235 -3.44 14.14 -3.51
N ILE A 236 -3.10 12.86 -3.64
CA ILE A 236 -3.65 11.97 -4.67
C ILE A 236 -4.66 11.04 -4.02
N ASP A 237 -5.93 11.22 -4.39
CA ASP A 237 -7.03 10.39 -3.97
C ASP A 237 -7.37 9.37 -5.06
N TYR A 238 -7.31 8.09 -4.72
CA TYR A 238 -7.63 7.00 -5.64
C TYR A 238 -8.82 6.16 -5.18
N ASP A 239 -9.50 6.53 -4.09
CA ASP A 239 -10.61 5.75 -3.51
C ASP A 239 -11.77 5.58 -4.51
N SER A 240 -12.20 6.67 -5.13
CA SER A 240 -13.28 6.67 -6.11
C SER A 240 -12.95 5.84 -7.34
N HIS A 241 -11.68 5.82 -7.77
CA HIS A 241 -11.23 5.00 -8.89
C HIS A 241 -11.30 3.51 -8.57
N ILE A 242 -10.85 3.11 -7.37
CA ILE A 242 -10.96 1.73 -6.90
C ILE A 242 -12.42 1.29 -6.81
N GLN A 243 -13.31 2.16 -6.29
CA GLN A 243 -14.74 1.89 -6.27
C GLN A 243 -15.33 1.73 -7.68
N MET A 244 -15.03 2.63 -8.62
CA MET A 244 -15.55 2.57 -9.99
C MET A 244 -15.13 1.30 -10.73
N MET A 245 -13.93 0.79 -10.44
CA MET A 245 -13.41 -0.44 -11.04
C MET A 245 -13.91 -1.72 -10.34
N GLN A 246 -14.75 -1.58 -9.30
CA GLN A 246 -15.16 -2.68 -8.42
C GLN A 246 -13.95 -3.43 -7.86
N GLY A 247 -12.98 -2.68 -7.33
CA GLY A 247 -11.68 -3.21 -6.90
C GLY A 247 -11.59 -3.70 -5.46
N ARG A 248 -12.68 -3.59 -4.69
CA ARG A 248 -12.70 -3.87 -3.25
C ARG A 248 -13.11 -5.32 -2.97
N TYR A 249 -12.95 -5.80 -1.74
CA TYR A 249 -13.61 -7.06 -1.34
C TYR A 249 -15.11 -6.84 -1.27
N CYS A 250 -15.94 -7.88 -1.35
CA CYS A 250 -17.39 -7.78 -1.15
C CYS A 250 -18.09 -6.79 -2.11
N GLU A 251 -17.64 -6.72 -3.35
CA GLU A 251 -18.33 -5.95 -4.40
C GLU A 251 -19.61 -6.65 -4.84
N SER A 252 -20.62 -5.87 -5.23
CA SER A 252 -21.91 -6.44 -5.61
C SER A 252 -21.77 -7.44 -6.76
N GLY A 253 -22.37 -8.62 -6.58
CA GLY A 253 -22.30 -9.72 -7.56
C GLY A 253 -21.03 -10.57 -7.50
N VAL A 254 -20.14 -10.36 -6.52
CA VAL A 254 -18.96 -11.20 -6.29
C VAL A 254 -19.21 -12.17 -5.14
N GLU A 255 -19.19 -13.48 -5.41
CA GLU A 255 -19.23 -14.50 -4.37
C GLU A 255 -17.84 -14.64 -3.74
N GLU A 256 -17.70 -14.20 -2.49
CA GLU A 256 -16.45 -14.24 -1.73
C GLU A 256 -16.27 -15.59 -1.00
N PRO A 257 -15.03 -16.09 -0.81
CA PRO A 257 -13.76 -15.47 -1.18
C PRO A 257 -13.44 -15.59 -2.68
N ALA A 258 -12.90 -14.53 -3.28
CA ALA A 258 -12.64 -14.44 -4.72
C ALA A 258 -11.20 -13.94 -5.04
N PRO A 259 -10.16 -14.63 -4.54
CA PRO A 259 -8.84 -14.02 -4.39
C PRO A 259 -8.09 -13.70 -5.68
N ASN A 260 -8.43 -14.37 -6.79
CA ASN A 260 -7.84 -14.10 -8.09
C ASN A 260 -8.85 -13.51 -9.07
N ARG A 261 -9.97 -12.95 -8.58
CA ARG A 261 -10.97 -12.34 -9.46
C ARG A 261 -10.35 -11.19 -10.24
N ARG A 262 -10.81 -11.03 -11.48
CA ARG A 262 -10.41 -9.89 -12.31
C ARG A 262 -10.92 -8.60 -11.66
N GLY A 263 -10.06 -7.58 -11.65
CA GLY A 263 -10.39 -6.26 -11.12
C GLY A 263 -10.19 -6.12 -9.61
N LEU A 264 -9.90 -7.19 -8.87
CA LEU A 264 -9.55 -7.07 -7.45
C LEU A 264 -8.25 -6.28 -7.29
N SER A 265 -8.32 -5.15 -6.60
CA SER A 265 -7.21 -4.21 -6.45
C SER A 265 -6.36 -4.45 -5.21
N PHE A 266 -6.81 -5.30 -4.29
CA PHE A 266 -6.11 -5.62 -3.05
C PHE A 266 -5.94 -7.12 -2.89
N TYR A 267 -4.83 -7.57 -2.30
CA TYR A 267 -4.67 -8.99 -2.03
C TYR A 267 -5.68 -9.47 -0.99
N GLU A 268 -6.46 -10.47 -1.35
CA GLU A 268 -7.26 -11.28 -0.45
C GLU A 268 -6.46 -12.52 0.02
N TRP A 269 -6.96 -13.23 1.03
CA TRP A 269 -6.51 -14.58 1.35
C TRP A 269 -6.32 -15.49 0.14
N ASN A 270 -5.16 -16.13 0.03
CA ASN A 270 -4.84 -17.06 -1.06
C ASN A 270 -4.82 -16.45 -2.46
N THR A 271 -4.71 -15.13 -2.58
CA THR A 271 -4.37 -14.50 -3.86
C THR A 271 -3.04 -15.05 -4.35
N VAL A 272 -2.92 -15.30 -5.65
CA VAL A 272 -1.70 -15.74 -6.35
C VAL A 272 -1.68 -15.02 -7.70
N ASP A 273 -0.74 -14.10 -7.87
CA ASP A 273 -0.62 -13.34 -9.11
C ASP A 273 -0.03 -14.19 -10.23
N SER A 274 -0.24 -13.74 -11.46
CA SER A 274 0.29 -14.40 -12.65
C SER A 274 1.81 -14.50 -12.60
N GLY A 275 2.33 -15.73 -12.62
CA GLY A 275 3.77 -16.00 -12.56
C GLY A 275 4.28 -16.35 -11.16
N GLU A 276 3.42 -16.29 -10.13
CA GLU A 276 3.78 -16.72 -8.78
C GLU A 276 3.55 -18.23 -8.56
N ASN A 277 4.29 -18.80 -7.61
CA ASN A 277 4.13 -20.16 -7.14
C ASN A 277 3.44 -20.15 -5.77
N SER A 278 2.23 -20.71 -5.68
CA SER A 278 1.42 -20.72 -4.46
C SER A 278 2.10 -21.43 -3.29
N THR A 279 2.80 -22.54 -3.55
CA THR A 279 3.53 -23.29 -2.51
C THR A 279 4.70 -22.46 -1.97
N GLU A 280 5.44 -21.76 -2.83
CA GLU A 280 6.53 -20.89 -2.37
C GLU A 280 6.02 -19.71 -1.53
N LEU A 281 4.86 -19.15 -1.85
CA LEU A 281 4.23 -18.08 -1.07
C LEU A 281 3.72 -18.54 0.30
N GLN A 282 3.49 -19.84 0.46
CA GLN A 282 3.10 -20.48 1.72
C GLN A 282 4.33 -20.86 2.55
N ASP A 283 5.37 -21.41 1.90
CA ASP A 283 6.58 -21.90 2.56
C ASP A 283 7.56 -20.77 2.97
N ARG A 284 7.48 -19.61 2.32
CA ARG A 284 8.28 -18.44 2.71
C ARG A 284 7.68 -17.78 3.96
N THR A 285 8.14 -18.20 5.14
CA THR A 285 8.12 -17.36 6.33
C THR A 285 9.16 -16.26 6.11
N GLY A 286 8.77 -15.15 5.47
CA GLY A 286 9.77 -14.15 5.09
C GLY A 286 10.54 -13.61 6.30
N GLY A 287 11.76 -13.10 6.05
CA GLY A 287 12.73 -12.75 7.09
C GLY A 287 12.27 -11.71 8.11
N ASP A 288 13.09 -11.56 9.15
CA ASP A 288 12.87 -10.70 10.31
C ASP A 288 12.30 -9.32 9.96
N VAL A 289 11.20 -8.94 10.63
CA VAL A 289 10.56 -7.64 10.48
C VAL A 289 10.93 -6.71 11.63
N PRO A 290 11.09 -5.39 11.39
CA PRO A 290 11.36 -4.43 12.46
C PRO A 290 10.23 -4.40 13.50
N ARG A 291 10.58 -4.38 14.79
CA ARG A 291 9.58 -4.20 15.87
C ARG A 291 8.79 -2.90 15.66
N GLY A 292 7.48 -2.95 15.92
CA GLY A 292 6.57 -1.82 15.75
C GLY A 292 6.00 -1.62 14.35
N SER A 293 6.44 -2.42 13.37
CA SER A 293 5.80 -2.50 12.06
C SER A 293 4.38 -3.07 12.13
N PHE A 294 3.56 -2.78 11.10
CA PHE A 294 2.26 -3.41 10.90
C PHE A 294 2.36 -4.93 11.04
N GLU A 295 3.37 -5.48 10.39
CA GLU A 295 3.77 -6.86 10.45
C GLU A 295 4.02 -7.26 11.91
N SER A 296 5.02 -6.67 12.59
CA SER A 296 5.36 -6.98 13.99
C SER A 296 4.14 -7.07 14.90
N GLY A 297 3.19 -6.14 14.77
CA GLY A 297 1.97 -6.15 15.58
C GLY A 297 1.08 -7.38 15.34
N ILE A 298 1.04 -7.94 14.14
CA ILE A 298 0.36 -9.22 13.86
C ILE A 298 1.12 -10.39 14.49
N ALA A 299 2.45 -10.45 14.32
CA ALA A 299 3.26 -11.53 14.90
C ALA A 299 3.19 -11.55 16.44
N GLU A 300 3.21 -10.37 17.08
CA GLU A 300 3.03 -10.23 18.53
C GLU A 300 1.67 -10.81 18.99
N ARG A 301 0.60 -10.56 18.22
CA ARG A 301 -0.75 -11.06 18.53
C ARG A 301 -0.84 -12.57 18.39
N ILE A 302 -0.24 -13.15 17.36
CA ILE A 302 -0.15 -14.60 17.17
C ILE A 302 0.65 -15.25 18.30
N ASN A 303 1.82 -14.69 18.63
CA ASN A 303 2.66 -15.22 19.69
C ASN A 303 1.94 -15.20 21.04
N LYS A 304 1.17 -14.13 21.33
CA LYS A 304 0.33 -14.06 22.52
C LYS A 304 -0.70 -15.19 22.58
N THR A 305 -1.38 -15.48 21.47
CA THR A 305 -2.30 -16.63 21.38
C THR A 305 -1.60 -17.95 21.70
N LEU A 306 -0.44 -18.20 21.09
CA LEU A 306 0.32 -19.45 21.29
C LEU A 306 0.85 -19.60 22.72
N GLN A 307 1.08 -18.49 23.44
CA GLN A 307 1.44 -18.53 24.86
C GLN A 307 0.26 -18.96 25.76
N GLU A 308 -0.96 -18.55 25.42
CA GLU A 308 -2.17 -18.91 26.18
C GLU A 308 -2.69 -20.30 25.84
N HIS A 309 -2.38 -20.79 24.63
CA HIS A 309 -2.76 -22.10 24.12
C HIS A 309 -1.53 -22.90 23.64
N PRO A 310 -0.72 -23.43 24.57
CA PRO A 310 0.55 -24.08 24.26
C PRO A 310 0.40 -25.42 23.54
N ASP A 311 -0.82 -25.97 23.46
CA ASP A 311 -1.17 -27.16 22.69
C ASP A 311 -1.54 -26.85 21.23
N TRP A 312 -1.48 -25.59 20.81
CA TRP A 312 -1.83 -25.16 19.45
C TRP A 312 -0.61 -24.74 18.63
N GLU A 313 -0.75 -24.86 17.32
CA GLU A 313 0.17 -24.32 16.32
C GLU A 313 -0.60 -23.60 15.22
N PHE A 314 0.13 -22.85 14.39
CA PHE A 314 -0.45 -22.11 13.29
C PHE A 314 -0.15 -22.83 11.96
N ASP A 315 -1.21 -23.24 11.26
CA ASP A 315 -1.17 -23.83 9.93
C ASP A 315 -1.59 -22.76 8.88
N PRO A 316 -0.77 -22.49 7.85
CA PRO A 316 -1.05 -21.50 6.80
C PRO A 316 -2.38 -21.66 6.05
N ASP A 317 -2.89 -22.88 5.91
CA ASP A 317 -4.11 -23.18 5.16
C ASP A 317 -5.35 -23.23 6.07
N LYS A 318 -5.14 -23.74 7.28
CA LYS A 318 -6.22 -24.06 8.23
C LYS A 318 -6.38 -23.01 9.33
N GLY A 319 -5.40 -22.15 9.53
CA GLY A 319 -5.34 -21.23 10.69
C GLY A 319 -4.79 -21.95 11.92
N PHE A 320 -5.26 -21.59 13.12
CA PHE A 320 -4.80 -22.27 14.34
C PHE A 320 -5.36 -23.69 14.44
N VAL A 321 -4.49 -24.66 14.67
CA VAL A 321 -4.80 -26.09 14.80
C VAL A 321 -4.16 -26.67 16.08
N ASN A 322 -4.67 -27.81 16.57
CA ASN A 322 -4.07 -28.49 17.71
C ASN A 322 -2.80 -29.25 17.27
N LYS A 323 -1.74 -29.21 18.07
CA LYS A 323 -0.39 -29.81 17.83
C LYS A 323 -0.36 -31.32 17.61
N SER A 324 -1.51 -31.98 17.54
CA SER A 324 -1.57 -33.41 17.25
C SER A 324 -1.18 -33.76 15.80
N GLU A 325 -0.99 -32.77 14.91
CA GLU A 325 -0.60 -32.99 13.50
C GLU A 325 0.24 -31.85 12.86
N ALA A 326 1.39 -31.45 13.41
CA ALA A 326 2.57 -30.91 12.68
C ALA A 326 3.65 -30.35 13.64
N VAL A 327 4.78 -29.97 13.04
CA VAL A 327 6.11 -29.83 13.64
C VAL A 327 6.37 -28.38 14.04
N GLY A 328 6.84 -28.21 15.28
CA GLY A 328 6.98 -26.92 15.95
C GLY A 328 7.99 -25.93 15.35
N ALA A 329 7.84 -24.69 15.79
CA ALA A 329 8.84 -23.63 15.65
C ALA A 329 9.08 -22.97 17.02
N GLU A 330 10.33 -22.96 17.45
CA GLU A 330 10.83 -22.26 18.63
C GLU A 330 11.15 -20.79 18.32
N GLY A 331 10.82 -19.90 19.25
CA GLY A 331 11.84 -19.11 19.98
C GLY A 331 12.35 -17.80 19.39
N LEU A 332 12.10 -16.71 20.12
CA LEU A 332 12.64 -15.35 19.96
C LEU A 332 14.18 -15.28 19.93
N VAL A 333 14.71 -14.46 19.00
CA VAL A 333 16.08 -13.93 19.02
C VAL A 333 16.01 -12.39 18.96
N ASP A 334 16.97 -11.72 19.60
CA ASP A 334 17.03 -10.27 19.88
C ASP A 334 16.74 -9.31 18.70
N ASP A 335 16.26 -8.09 19.03
CA ASP A 335 15.83 -6.94 18.18
C ASP A 335 14.91 -7.18 16.97
N THR A 336 14.54 -8.43 16.72
CA THR A 336 13.68 -8.87 15.62
C THR A 336 12.64 -9.86 16.15
N ILE A 337 11.44 -9.89 15.56
CA ILE A 337 10.44 -10.91 15.90
C ILE A 337 10.43 -11.91 14.74
N HIS A 338 10.79 -13.17 15.02
CA HIS A 338 10.67 -14.24 14.05
C HIS A 338 9.22 -14.37 13.58
N TRP A 339 9.08 -14.27 12.28
CA TRP A 339 7.83 -14.01 11.59
C TRP A 339 7.07 -15.32 11.30
N LEU A 340 5.94 -15.54 11.98
CA LEU A 340 5.17 -16.80 11.93
C LEU A 340 4.15 -16.92 10.78
N LEU A 341 3.99 -15.88 9.93
CA LEU A 341 3.00 -15.89 8.85
C LEU A 341 3.63 -16.03 7.45
N PRO A 342 2.99 -16.76 6.52
CA PRO A 342 3.42 -16.82 5.12
C PRO A 342 3.45 -15.46 4.41
N ASP A 343 4.27 -15.31 3.38
CA ASP A 343 4.28 -14.10 2.53
C ASP A 343 2.92 -13.83 1.87
N SER A 344 2.16 -14.88 1.53
CA SER A 344 0.77 -14.78 1.04
C SER A 344 -0.17 -14.05 2.01
N TRP A 345 0.11 -14.11 3.32
CA TRP A 345 -0.71 -13.47 4.36
C TRP A 345 -0.29 -12.02 4.60
N LYS A 346 1.00 -11.70 4.42
CA LYS A 346 1.54 -10.35 4.65
C LYS A 346 0.90 -9.31 3.75
N ARG A 347 0.70 -9.69 2.49
CA ARG A 347 0.22 -8.79 1.45
C ARG A 347 -1.26 -8.49 1.53
N VAL A 348 -2.04 -9.24 2.33
CA VAL A 348 -3.48 -9.02 2.40
C VAL A 348 -3.78 -7.56 2.83
N PHE A 349 -4.79 -6.93 2.23
CA PHE A 349 -5.09 -5.48 2.30
C PHE A 349 -4.12 -4.55 1.54
N HIS A 350 -2.98 -5.02 1.06
CA HIS A 350 -2.10 -4.23 0.21
C HIS A 350 -2.55 -4.29 -1.25
N MET A 351 -2.19 -3.26 -2.01
CA MET A 351 -2.60 -3.18 -3.41
C MET A 351 -1.89 -4.24 -4.25
N ARG A 352 -2.66 -4.85 -5.15
CA ARG A 352 -2.14 -5.65 -6.26
C ARG A 352 -1.47 -4.75 -7.30
N PRO A 353 -0.68 -5.31 -8.24
CA PRO A 353 0.05 -4.53 -9.23
C PRO A 353 -0.82 -3.52 -10.00
N GLU A 354 -2.06 -3.89 -10.33
CA GLU A 354 -3.00 -3.01 -11.04
C GLU A 354 -3.43 -1.80 -10.19
N GLY A 355 -3.57 -1.98 -8.87
CA GLY A 355 -3.84 -0.88 -7.94
C GLY A 355 -2.67 0.09 -7.85
N HIS A 356 -1.44 -0.43 -7.81
CA HIS A 356 -0.24 0.41 -7.88
C HIS A 356 -0.09 1.14 -9.21
N GLU A 357 -0.44 0.49 -10.33
CA GLU A 357 -0.44 1.12 -11.64
C GLU A 357 -1.43 2.29 -11.71
N LEU A 358 -2.64 2.13 -11.16
CA LEU A 358 -3.61 3.21 -11.06
C LEU A 358 -3.03 4.42 -10.31
N VAL A 359 -2.44 4.20 -9.13
CA VAL A 359 -1.85 5.29 -8.34
C VAL A 359 -0.73 5.98 -9.13
N ALA A 360 0.17 5.22 -9.75
CA ALA A 360 1.25 5.76 -10.56
C ALA A 360 0.72 6.59 -11.75
N ARG A 361 -0.36 6.17 -12.39
CA ARG A 361 -1.05 6.91 -13.47
C ARG A 361 -1.69 8.20 -12.97
N LEU A 362 -2.35 8.19 -11.81
CA LEU A 362 -2.93 9.42 -11.23
C LEU A 362 -1.85 10.46 -10.88
N LEU A 363 -0.68 10.02 -10.40
CA LEU A 363 0.47 10.90 -10.19
C LEU A 363 0.97 11.48 -11.52
N LEU A 364 1.09 10.63 -12.55
CA LEU A 364 1.49 11.05 -13.89
C LEU A 364 0.52 12.08 -14.49
N ASP A 365 -0.78 11.85 -14.37
CA ASP A 365 -1.82 12.74 -14.89
C ASP A 365 -1.76 14.12 -14.21
N ASP A 366 -1.55 14.17 -12.90
CA ASP A 366 -1.36 15.45 -12.21
C ASP A 366 -0.04 16.14 -12.61
N LEU A 367 1.04 15.38 -12.82
CA LEU A 367 2.31 15.90 -13.35
C LEU A 367 2.16 16.48 -14.75
N LEU A 368 1.41 15.84 -15.64
CA LEU A 368 1.12 16.35 -16.98
C LEU A 368 0.29 17.63 -16.92
N ALA A 369 -0.75 17.65 -16.09
CA ALA A 369 -1.67 18.77 -16.00
C ALA A 369 -1.09 19.99 -15.28
N LYS A 370 -0.23 19.78 -14.27
CA LYS A 370 0.15 20.81 -13.30
C LYS A 370 1.65 20.78 -12.92
N GLY A 371 2.47 20.03 -13.65
CA GLY A 371 3.91 19.98 -13.45
C GLY A 371 4.63 21.25 -13.96
N PRO A 372 5.90 21.46 -13.56
CA PRO A 372 6.76 22.49 -14.12
C PRO A 372 6.82 22.41 -15.66
N GLY A 373 6.48 23.51 -16.34
CA GLY A 373 6.49 23.59 -17.80
C GLY A 373 5.23 23.04 -18.48
N ALA A 374 4.16 22.71 -17.74
CA ALA A 374 2.86 22.39 -18.32
C ALA A 374 2.26 23.62 -19.03
N ALA A 375 2.58 23.76 -20.33
CA ALA A 375 1.82 24.58 -21.25
C ALA A 375 0.63 23.74 -21.73
N TRP A 376 -0.60 24.15 -21.37
CA TRP A 376 -1.83 23.56 -21.86
C TRP A 376 -1.79 23.48 -23.40
N THR A 377 -1.57 22.28 -23.94
CA THR A 377 -1.78 21.99 -25.37
C THR A 377 -2.68 20.78 -25.44
N SER A 378 -3.88 21.00 -25.96
CA SER A 378 -5.01 20.07 -26.04
C SER A 378 -4.80 18.90 -27.01
N GLU A 379 -3.57 18.45 -27.24
CA GLU A 379 -3.23 17.52 -28.34
C GLU A 379 -2.75 16.13 -27.90
N THR A 380 -2.74 15.80 -26.60
CA THR A 380 -2.23 14.50 -26.13
C THR A 380 -3.30 13.50 -25.65
N MET A 381 -4.55 13.65 -26.10
CA MET A 381 -5.64 12.68 -25.84
C MET A 381 -5.85 11.64 -26.95
N GLU A 382 -4.85 11.37 -27.79
CA GLU A 382 -4.90 10.24 -28.72
C GLU A 382 -3.61 9.42 -28.64
N LEU A 383 -3.53 8.51 -27.66
CA LEU A 383 -2.76 7.26 -27.73
C LEU A 383 -3.47 6.15 -26.94
#